data_AF-A0A1I7SJP3-F1
#
_entry.id   AF-A0A1I7SJP3-F1
#
_cell.length_a   1.000
_cell.length_b   1.000
_cell.length_c   1.000
_cell.angle_alpha   90.00
_cell.angle_beta   90.00
_cell.angle_gamma   90.00
#
_symmetry.space_group_name_H-M   'P 1'
#
loop_
_entity.id
_entity.type
_entity.pdbx_description
1 polymer ?
#
loop_
_entity_poly.entity_id
_entity_poly.type
_entity_poly.pdbx_seq_one_letter_code
_entity_poly.pdbx_strand_id
1 'polypeptide(L)'
;MHSAESQKIPTTFCREINLDSILAREDHEMRLTRLSEQAERIHIASAVETFGNAIQRGLVQETELLTKERLCGGMNIFERLLTRLRDHFMDDQIFVGPPNPTNGVMLVDEIAEFHRLWSNIQVALHVLQIHNASDKTNDVPSTDEVFGDSLYWASMTIIRVLNQHRRFEVMDFSYHLLRVYRVEMGALQQGNAKKEDGVTLSAIVDRIRRQQALNNYILSILDSHLGVVDREYGMNSRQQFEAPQHRKAEEMRRLPPLAAPGTNKNLSSLSANTSSTNIYGHQNNLDGTWEQLTPR
;
A
#
# COMPACT_ATOMS: atom_id res chain seq x y z
N MET A 1 8.38 -24.33 -19.06
CA MET A 1 7.60 -25.26 -19.91
C MET A 1 8.52 -26.26 -20.57
N HIS A 2 9.52 -25.86 -21.37
CA HIS A 2 10.46 -26.83 -21.97
C HIS A 2 11.29 -27.65 -20.97
N SER A 3 11.55 -27.13 -19.77
CA SER A 3 12.20 -27.88 -18.69
C SER A 3 11.27 -28.81 -17.91
N ALA A 4 9.94 -28.72 -18.11
CA ALA A 4 8.97 -29.49 -17.33
C ALA A 4 9.07 -31.00 -17.60
N GLU A 5 9.29 -31.37 -18.87
CA GLU A 5 9.39 -32.76 -19.32
C GLU A 5 10.62 -33.47 -18.74
N SER A 6 11.76 -32.76 -18.63
CA SER A 6 12.99 -33.31 -18.06
C SER A 6 13.03 -33.28 -16.52
N GLN A 7 12.06 -32.62 -15.87
CA GLN A 7 12.01 -32.39 -14.42
C GLN A 7 10.81 -33.06 -13.73
N LYS A 8 10.14 -34.01 -14.41
CA LYS A 8 8.95 -34.72 -13.90
C LYS A 8 7.79 -33.79 -13.49
N ILE A 9 7.65 -32.61 -14.08
CA ILE A 9 6.49 -31.73 -13.81
C ILE A 9 5.35 -32.17 -14.73
N PRO A 10 4.27 -32.79 -14.20
CA PRO A 10 3.18 -33.28 -15.05
C PRO A 10 2.40 -32.10 -15.62
N THR A 11 2.37 -31.94 -16.93
CA THR A 11 1.46 -30.99 -17.59
C THR A 11 0.21 -31.74 -18.05
N THR A 12 -0.76 -31.91 -17.16
CA THR A 12 -2.09 -32.40 -17.53
C THR A 12 -3.04 -31.21 -17.71
N PHE A 13 -3.45 -30.95 -18.96
CA PHE A 13 -4.59 -30.06 -19.21
C PHE A 13 -5.88 -30.87 -19.02
N CYS A 14 -6.51 -30.72 -17.86
CA CYS A 14 -7.83 -31.30 -17.62
C CYS A 14 -8.90 -30.36 -18.20
N ARG A 15 -9.40 -30.72 -19.38
CA ARG A 15 -10.61 -30.10 -19.94
C ARG A 15 -11.78 -30.50 -19.04
N GLU A 16 -12.40 -29.52 -18.40
CA GLU A 16 -13.57 -29.58 -17.50
C GLU A 16 -14.15 -30.99 -17.29
N ILE A 17 -13.79 -31.61 -16.17
CA ILE A 17 -14.51 -32.78 -15.65
C ILE A 17 -15.16 -32.33 -14.35
N ASN A 18 -16.48 -32.45 -14.31
CA ASN A 18 -17.32 -32.22 -13.13
C ASN A 18 -16.71 -32.99 -11.94
N LEU A 19 -16.24 -32.27 -10.93
CA LEU A 19 -15.32 -32.76 -9.89
C LEU A 19 -16.02 -33.54 -8.76
N ASP A 20 -17.15 -34.19 -9.03
CA ASP A 20 -18.04 -34.74 -7.99
C ASP A 20 -17.99 -36.26 -7.84
N SER A 21 -17.18 -36.98 -8.63
CA SER A 21 -17.08 -38.45 -8.50
C SER A 21 -15.69 -38.91 -8.04
N ILE A 22 -15.66 -39.74 -6.99
CA ILE A 22 -14.46 -40.38 -6.44
C ILE A 22 -13.72 -41.18 -7.53
N LEU A 23 -14.46 -41.79 -8.45
CA LEU A 23 -13.92 -42.52 -9.60
C LEU A 23 -13.11 -41.64 -10.55
N ALA A 24 -13.55 -40.40 -10.81
CA ALA A 24 -12.80 -39.46 -11.65
C ALA A 24 -11.46 -39.04 -11.00
N ARG A 25 -11.38 -39.06 -9.68
CA ARG A 25 -10.15 -38.79 -8.93
C ARG A 25 -9.18 -39.96 -8.98
N GLU A 26 -9.67 -41.19 -8.79
CA GLU A 26 -8.84 -42.41 -8.92
C GLU A 26 -8.29 -42.58 -10.34
N ASP A 27 -9.11 -42.33 -11.37
CA ASP A 27 -8.66 -42.36 -12.77
C ASP A 27 -7.61 -41.27 -13.07
N HIS A 28 -7.75 -40.10 -12.47
CA HIS A 28 -6.79 -39.00 -12.60
C HIS A 28 -5.46 -39.35 -11.92
N GLU A 29 -5.49 -39.89 -10.70
CA GLU A 29 -4.31 -40.33 -9.97
C GLU A 29 -3.58 -41.44 -10.73
N MET A 30 -4.28 -42.47 -11.23
CA MET A 30 -3.68 -43.52 -12.07
C MET A 30 -3.04 -42.96 -13.36
N ARG A 31 -3.67 -41.94 -13.98
CA ARG A 31 -3.15 -41.30 -15.18
C ARG A 31 -1.88 -40.48 -14.88
N LEU A 32 -1.82 -39.79 -13.75
CA LEU A 32 -0.62 -39.09 -13.30
C LEU A 32 0.52 -40.06 -13.00
N THR A 33 0.24 -41.21 -12.38
CA THR A 33 1.26 -42.24 -12.10
C THR A 33 1.87 -42.79 -13.38
N ARG A 34 1.05 -43.14 -14.37
CA ARG A 34 1.54 -43.60 -15.69
C ARG A 34 2.39 -42.55 -16.41
N LEU A 35 1.99 -41.27 -16.33
CA LEU A 35 2.76 -40.17 -16.91
C LEU A 35 4.07 -39.93 -16.16
N SER A 36 4.09 -40.10 -14.83
CA SER A 36 5.31 -40.05 -14.02
C SER A 36 6.30 -41.16 -14.40
N GLU A 37 5.82 -42.39 -14.61
CA GLU A 37 6.63 -43.52 -15.06
C GLU A 37 7.19 -43.30 -16.48
N GLN A 38 6.45 -42.63 -17.37
CA GLN A 38 6.94 -42.23 -18.69
C GLN A 38 7.97 -41.10 -18.61
N ALA A 39 7.75 -40.10 -17.75
CA ALA A 39 8.66 -38.98 -17.52
C ALA A 39 9.96 -39.41 -16.82
N GLU A 40 9.96 -40.52 -16.08
CA GLU A 40 11.17 -41.10 -15.50
C GLU A 40 12.23 -41.46 -16.54
N ARG A 41 11.81 -41.86 -17.74
CA ARG A 41 12.73 -42.22 -18.82
C ARG A 41 13.46 -41.01 -19.42
N ILE A 42 12.94 -39.81 -19.19
CA ILE A 42 13.44 -38.53 -19.74
C ILE A 42 14.14 -37.71 -18.64
N HIS A 43 14.15 -38.21 -17.40
CA HIS A 43 14.72 -37.53 -16.26
C HIS A 43 16.26 -37.53 -16.30
N ILE A 44 16.82 -36.45 -16.84
CA ILE A 44 18.27 -36.29 -17.09
C ILE A 44 19.08 -36.48 -15.80
N ALA A 45 18.58 -35.98 -14.67
CA ALA A 45 19.27 -36.11 -13.39
C ALA A 45 19.40 -37.56 -12.91
N SER A 46 18.35 -38.37 -13.04
CA SER A 46 18.42 -39.79 -12.66
C SER A 46 19.32 -40.59 -13.61
N ALA A 47 19.33 -40.26 -14.90
CA ALA A 47 20.23 -40.89 -15.86
C ALA A 47 21.71 -40.57 -15.55
N VAL A 48 22.03 -39.30 -15.24
CA VAL A 48 23.40 -38.88 -14.94
C VAL A 48 23.85 -39.33 -13.54
N GLU A 49 22.95 -39.50 -12.58
CA GLU A 49 23.28 -40.13 -11.29
C GLU A 49 23.68 -41.60 -11.44
N THR A 50 23.02 -42.32 -12.36
CA THR A 50 23.23 -43.75 -12.60
C THR A 50 24.47 -44.02 -13.47
N PHE A 51 24.72 -43.18 -14.49
CA PHE A 51 25.74 -43.43 -15.52
C PHE A 51 26.85 -42.37 -15.60
N GLY A 52 26.75 -41.28 -14.86
CA GLY A 52 27.68 -40.14 -14.95
C GLY A 52 28.87 -40.20 -14.00
N ASN A 53 29.94 -39.47 -14.35
CA ASN A 53 31.11 -39.29 -13.50
C ASN A 53 30.83 -38.28 -12.36
N ALA A 54 31.75 -38.15 -11.40
CA ALA A 54 31.57 -37.27 -10.23
C ALA A 54 31.33 -35.79 -10.61
N ILE A 55 31.98 -35.29 -11.67
CA ILE A 55 31.85 -33.92 -12.15
C ILE A 55 30.47 -33.71 -12.80
N GLN A 56 30.03 -34.65 -13.63
CA GLN A 56 28.72 -34.62 -14.29
C GLN A 56 27.59 -34.68 -13.28
N ARG A 57 27.72 -35.47 -12.21
CA ARG A 57 26.72 -35.51 -11.13
C ARG A 57 26.60 -34.18 -10.40
N GLY A 58 27.72 -33.54 -10.05
CA GLY A 58 27.70 -32.20 -9.44
C GLY A 58 27.06 -31.16 -10.36
N LEU A 59 27.45 -31.15 -11.65
CA LEU A 59 26.92 -30.21 -12.63
C LEU A 59 25.41 -30.38 -12.87
N VAL A 60 24.92 -31.62 -12.88
CA VAL A 60 23.49 -31.88 -13.08
C VAL A 60 22.66 -31.45 -11.88
N GLN A 61 23.14 -31.61 -10.65
CA GLN A 61 22.46 -31.09 -9.47
C GLN A 61 22.35 -29.55 -9.48
N GLU A 62 23.44 -28.85 -9.83
CA GLU A 62 23.43 -27.38 -9.94
C GLU A 62 22.50 -26.89 -11.07
N THR A 63 22.59 -27.51 -12.24
CA THR A 63 21.76 -27.13 -13.39
C THR A 63 20.28 -27.43 -13.18
N GLU A 64 19.96 -28.52 -12.48
CA GLU A 64 18.58 -28.84 -12.11
C GLU A 64 18.02 -27.79 -11.15
N LEU A 65 18.80 -27.37 -10.14
CA LEU A 65 18.43 -26.29 -9.23
C LEU A 65 18.17 -24.98 -9.99
N LEU A 66 19.11 -24.53 -10.83
CA LEU A 66 18.99 -23.30 -11.61
C LEU A 66 17.81 -23.30 -12.60
N THR A 67 17.42 -24.49 -13.07
CA THR A 67 16.30 -24.64 -14.01
C THR A 67 14.96 -24.69 -13.28
N LYS A 68 14.93 -25.19 -12.03
CA LYS A 68 13.74 -25.24 -11.15
C LYS A 68 13.46 -23.88 -10.50
N GLU A 69 14.48 -23.25 -9.93
CA GLU A 69 14.36 -22.00 -9.21
C GLU A 69 14.30 -20.83 -10.18
N ARG A 70 13.08 -20.45 -10.56
CA ARG A 70 12.82 -19.29 -11.42
C ARG A 70 12.22 -18.18 -10.58
N LEU A 71 12.46 -16.92 -10.99
CA LEU A 71 11.83 -15.75 -10.37
C LEU A 71 10.30 -15.88 -10.31
N CYS A 72 9.69 -16.46 -11.35
CA CYS A 72 8.25 -16.74 -11.39
C CYS A 72 7.76 -17.84 -10.43
N GLY A 73 8.67 -18.52 -9.71
CA GLY A 73 8.38 -19.57 -8.73
C GLY A 73 7.94 -19.06 -7.36
N GLY A 74 7.74 -17.75 -7.20
CA GLY A 74 7.24 -17.15 -5.96
C GLY A 74 7.90 -15.84 -5.55
N MET A 75 8.83 -15.30 -6.35
CA MET A 75 9.46 -14.01 -6.08
C MET A 75 8.81 -12.89 -6.89
N ASN A 76 8.37 -11.83 -6.21
CA ASN A 76 7.82 -10.64 -6.84
C ASN A 76 8.82 -9.46 -6.76
N ILE A 77 9.55 -9.22 -7.85
CA ILE A 77 10.50 -8.10 -7.94
C ILE A 77 9.79 -6.75 -7.82
N PHE A 78 8.58 -6.66 -8.37
CA PHE A 78 7.83 -5.41 -8.40
C PHE A 78 7.43 -4.95 -6.99
N GLU A 79 6.93 -5.88 -6.16
CA GLU A 79 6.64 -5.60 -4.74
C GLU A 79 7.88 -5.14 -3.97
N ARG A 80 9.03 -5.77 -4.21
CA ARG A 80 10.30 -5.38 -3.57
C ARG A 80 10.77 -3.99 -4.01
N LEU A 81 10.56 -3.63 -5.28
CA LEU A 81 10.83 -2.30 -5.79
C LEU A 81 9.91 -1.25 -5.15
N LEU A 82 8.60 -1.52 -5.09
CA LEU A 82 7.62 -0.62 -4.48
C LEU A 82 7.89 -0.40 -2.99
N THR A 83 8.31 -1.43 -2.27
CA THR A 83 8.72 -1.33 -0.86
C THR A 83 9.95 -0.45 -0.70
N ARG A 84 10.96 -0.60 -1.57
CA ARG A 84 12.14 0.28 -1.54
C ARG A 84 11.82 1.74 -1.86
N LEU A 85 10.92 1.97 -2.81
CA LEU A 85 10.45 3.32 -3.13
C LEU A 85 9.71 3.92 -1.93
N ARG A 86 8.87 3.13 -1.25
CA ARG A 86 8.18 3.54 -0.03
C ARG A 86 9.18 4.03 1.02
N ASP A 87 10.18 3.22 1.35
CA ASP A 87 11.18 3.56 2.37
C ASP A 87 11.86 4.88 2.03
N HIS A 88 12.28 5.04 0.77
CA HIS A 88 12.92 6.27 0.31
C HIS A 88 12.03 7.52 0.43
N PHE A 89 10.75 7.43 0.08
CA PHE A 89 9.84 8.57 0.16
C PHE A 89 9.31 8.86 1.57
N MET A 90 9.23 7.85 2.45
CA MET A 90 8.78 8.03 3.84
C MET A 90 9.82 8.76 4.69
N ASP A 91 11.11 8.68 4.33
CA ASP A 91 12.20 9.36 5.04
C ASP A 91 12.16 10.89 4.89
N ASP A 92 11.52 11.41 3.85
CA ASP A 92 11.48 12.84 3.55
C ASP A 92 10.10 13.47 3.81
N GLN A 93 10.08 14.43 4.73
CA GLN A 93 8.87 15.13 5.14
C GLN A 93 8.21 15.93 4.01
N ILE A 94 8.93 16.28 2.94
CA ILE A 94 8.33 17.01 1.81
C ILE A 94 7.22 16.21 1.12
N PHE A 95 7.29 14.87 1.17
CA PHE A 95 6.30 14.00 0.54
C PHE A 95 5.16 13.63 1.49
N VAL A 96 5.47 13.44 2.78
CA VAL A 96 4.53 12.97 3.81
C VAL A 96 3.75 14.12 4.44
N GLY A 97 4.35 15.30 4.54
CA GLY A 97 3.82 16.44 5.28
C GLY A 97 4.19 16.41 6.77
N PRO A 98 3.76 17.45 7.53
CA PRO A 98 4.04 17.56 8.95
C PRO A 98 3.42 16.39 9.75
N PRO A 99 4.10 15.92 10.82
CA PRO A 99 3.72 14.70 11.54
C PRO A 99 2.40 14.84 12.32
N ASN A 100 2.03 16.06 12.70
CA ASN A 100 0.81 16.32 13.47
C ASN A 100 -0.09 17.29 12.71
N PRO A 101 -1.20 16.80 12.11
CA PRO A 101 -2.20 17.68 11.53
C PRO A 101 -2.90 18.49 12.62
N THR A 102 -3.31 19.72 12.29
CA THR A 102 -3.94 20.67 13.22
C THR A 102 -5.17 20.09 13.93
N ASN A 103 -5.94 19.24 13.24
CA ASN A 103 -7.14 18.58 13.77
C ASN A 103 -6.86 17.23 14.46
N GLY A 104 -5.60 16.79 14.52
CA GLY A 104 -5.19 15.50 15.09
C GLY A 104 -5.58 14.26 14.29
N VAL A 105 -6.15 14.43 13.08
CA VAL A 105 -6.64 13.33 12.21
C VAL A 105 -5.93 13.32 10.87
N MET A 106 -6.04 14.40 10.09
CA MET A 106 -5.46 14.51 8.75
C MET A 106 -5.40 15.96 8.27
N LEU A 107 -4.48 16.26 7.36
CA LEU A 107 -4.39 17.55 6.69
C LEU A 107 -5.55 17.69 5.71
N VAL A 108 -6.27 18.82 5.79
CA VAL A 108 -7.47 19.05 4.98
C VAL A 108 -7.24 20.23 4.06
N ASP A 109 -6.92 21.41 4.59
CA ASP A 109 -6.77 22.61 3.77
C ASP A 109 -5.29 22.83 3.37
N GLU A 110 -4.36 22.22 4.10
CA GLU A 110 -2.94 22.37 3.88
C GLU A 110 -2.45 21.59 2.63
N ILE A 111 -1.69 22.28 1.76
CA ILE A 111 -1.00 21.69 0.60
C ILE A 111 0.40 21.25 1.06
N ALA A 112 0.45 20.25 1.94
CA ALA A 112 1.70 19.77 2.52
C ALA A 112 1.99 18.28 2.26
N GLU A 113 1.10 17.56 1.58
CA GLU A 113 1.29 16.17 1.16
C GLU A 113 1.47 16.07 -0.35
N PHE A 114 2.22 15.07 -0.83
CA PHE A 114 2.48 14.88 -2.26
C PHE A 114 1.19 14.79 -3.10
N HIS A 115 0.15 14.10 -2.63
CA HIS A 115 -1.10 14.00 -3.38
C HIS A 115 -1.75 15.36 -3.66
N ARG A 116 -1.54 16.36 -2.80
CA ARG A 116 -2.02 17.74 -3.00
C ARG A 116 -1.26 18.44 -4.10
N LEU A 117 0.07 18.27 -4.14
CA LEU A 117 0.89 18.75 -5.24
C LEU A 117 0.43 18.12 -6.56
N TRP A 118 0.23 16.79 -6.57
CA TRP A 118 -0.23 16.10 -7.76
C TRP A 118 -1.61 16.57 -8.23
N SER A 119 -2.57 16.80 -7.33
CA SER A 119 -3.87 17.37 -7.69
C SER A 119 -3.77 18.72 -8.41
N ASN A 120 -2.84 19.59 -7.99
CA ASN A 120 -2.60 20.86 -8.66
C ASN A 120 -1.98 20.67 -10.05
N ILE A 121 -0.97 19.80 -10.15
CA ILE A 121 -0.35 19.45 -11.43
C ILE A 121 -1.40 18.89 -12.39
N GLN A 122 -2.25 17.97 -11.92
CA GLN A 122 -3.28 17.34 -12.72
C GLN A 122 -4.27 18.37 -13.28
N VAL A 123 -4.74 19.33 -12.46
CA VAL A 123 -5.58 20.44 -12.95
C VAL A 123 -4.86 21.29 -13.99
N ALA A 124 -3.59 21.65 -13.76
CA ALA A 124 -2.80 22.41 -14.71
C ALA A 124 -2.66 21.69 -16.06
N LEU A 125 -2.40 20.37 -16.04
CA LEU A 125 -2.34 19.55 -17.25
C LEU A 125 -3.69 19.48 -17.97
N HIS A 126 -4.82 19.39 -17.25
CA HIS A 126 -6.16 19.44 -17.84
C HIS A 126 -6.41 20.75 -18.59
N VAL A 127 -6.09 21.88 -17.96
CA VAL A 127 -6.31 23.21 -18.56
C VAL A 127 -5.38 23.44 -19.75
N LEU A 128 -4.08 23.15 -19.62
CA LEU A 128 -3.11 23.35 -20.69
C LEU A 128 -3.44 22.55 -21.95
N GLN A 129 -3.87 21.30 -21.81
CA GLN A 129 -4.19 20.49 -22.97
C GLN A 129 -5.44 20.96 -23.70
N ILE A 130 -6.43 21.48 -22.98
CA ILE A 130 -7.66 21.99 -23.62
C ILE A 130 -7.39 23.32 -24.30
N HIS A 131 -6.56 24.16 -23.69
CA HIS A 131 -6.06 25.37 -24.33
C HIS A 131 -5.33 25.03 -25.65
N ASN A 132 -4.40 24.07 -25.62
CA ASN A 132 -3.66 23.66 -26.82
C ASN A 132 -4.56 22.99 -27.88
N ALA A 133 -5.56 22.20 -27.48
CA ALA A 133 -6.51 21.60 -28.40
C ALA A 133 -7.44 22.63 -29.07
N SER A 134 -7.69 23.78 -28.41
CA SER A 134 -8.49 24.86 -28.96
C SER A 134 -7.73 25.73 -29.97
N ASP A 135 -6.41 25.85 -29.79
CA ASP A 135 -5.54 26.64 -30.66
C ASP A 135 -4.88 25.77 -31.73
N LYS A 136 -5.57 25.61 -32.87
CA LYS A 136 -5.10 24.83 -34.04
C LYS A 136 -3.79 25.34 -34.65
N THR A 137 -3.25 26.47 -34.18
CA THR A 137 -1.98 27.02 -34.65
C THR A 137 -0.77 26.60 -33.80
N ASN A 138 -1.02 26.07 -32.59
CA ASN A 138 0.03 25.56 -31.72
C ASN A 138 0.28 24.08 -32.00
N ASP A 139 1.42 23.79 -32.62
CA ASP A 139 1.92 22.43 -32.85
C ASP A 139 2.57 21.83 -31.58
N VAL A 140 2.09 22.25 -30.40
CA VAL A 140 2.64 21.81 -29.11
C VAL A 140 1.98 20.48 -28.76
N PRO A 141 2.75 19.38 -28.71
CA PRO A 141 2.20 18.06 -28.44
C PRO A 141 1.57 18.03 -27.04
N SER A 142 0.47 17.30 -26.91
CA SER A 142 -0.21 17.11 -25.64
C SER A 142 0.66 16.31 -24.66
N THR A 143 0.46 16.50 -23.36
CA THR A 143 1.22 15.73 -22.35
C THR A 143 1.07 14.23 -22.53
N ASP A 144 -0.11 13.78 -22.97
CA ASP A 144 -0.40 12.36 -23.19
C ASP A 144 0.36 11.83 -24.43
N GLU A 145 0.63 12.67 -25.44
CA GLU A 145 1.49 12.31 -26.57
C GLU A 145 2.98 12.28 -26.20
N VAL A 146 3.42 13.19 -25.33
CA VAL A 146 4.84 13.29 -24.93
C VAL A 146 5.22 12.21 -23.91
N PHE A 147 4.40 12.00 -22.89
CA PHE A 147 4.71 11.13 -21.74
C PHE A 147 3.89 9.84 -21.70
N GLY A 148 2.80 9.75 -22.46
CA GLY A 148 1.86 8.63 -22.38
C GLY A 148 1.33 8.42 -20.96
N ASP A 149 1.10 7.16 -20.61
CA ASP A 149 0.58 6.79 -19.29
C ASP A 149 1.63 6.86 -18.17
N SER A 150 2.92 7.01 -18.53
CA SER A 150 4.04 6.87 -17.59
C SER A 150 4.00 7.90 -16.46
N LEU A 151 3.57 9.13 -16.76
CA LEU A 151 3.43 10.21 -15.79
C LEU A 151 2.38 9.87 -14.72
N TYR A 152 1.27 9.28 -15.15
CA TYR A 152 0.20 8.85 -14.25
C TYR A 152 0.62 7.63 -13.44
N TRP A 153 1.32 6.67 -14.05
CA TRP A 153 1.93 5.54 -13.34
C TRP A 153 2.89 5.99 -12.24
N ALA A 154 3.81 6.91 -12.54
CA ALA A 154 4.76 7.43 -11.58
C ALA A 154 4.04 8.11 -10.40
N SER A 155 3.09 8.98 -10.69
CA SER A 155 2.38 9.76 -9.68
C SER A 155 1.47 8.90 -8.80
N MET A 156 0.71 7.99 -9.41
CA MET A 156 -0.12 7.04 -8.65
C MET A 156 0.73 6.08 -7.82
N THR A 157 1.92 5.70 -8.31
CA THR A 157 2.87 4.90 -7.54
C THR A 157 3.30 5.64 -6.28
N ILE A 158 3.74 6.90 -6.39
CA ILE A 158 4.17 7.71 -5.24
C ILE A 158 3.02 7.89 -4.24
N ILE A 159 1.84 8.29 -4.72
CA ILE A 159 0.63 8.44 -3.90
C ILE A 159 0.28 7.14 -3.16
N ARG A 160 0.43 5.99 -3.83
CA ARG A 160 0.07 4.70 -3.26
C ARG A 160 1.10 4.19 -2.25
N VAL A 161 2.40 4.33 -2.52
CA VAL A 161 3.45 3.90 -1.58
C VAL A 161 3.45 4.74 -0.31
N LEU A 162 3.12 6.04 -0.41
CA LEU A 162 2.92 6.94 0.73
C LEU A 162 1.58 6.74 1.45
N ASN A 163 0.74 5.81 0.97
CA ASN A 163 -0.60 5.56 1.50
C ASN A 163 -1.51 6.81 1.53
N GLN A 164 -1.39 7.67 0.53
CA GLN A 164 -2.15 8.91 0.38
C GLN A 164 -3.37 8.76 -0.56
N HIS A 165 -3.53 7.61 -1.23
CA HIS A 165 -4.55 7.37 -2.27
C HIS A 165 -6.00 7.66 -1.84
N ARG A 166 -6.40 7.31 -0.61
CA ARG A 166 -7.77 7.60 -0.12
C ARG A 166 -8.00 9.10 0.08
N ARG A 167 -6.99 9.79 0.60
CA ARG A 167 -7.01 11.24 0.80
C ARG A 167 -7.06 11.97 -0.54
N PHE A 168 -6.28 11.48 -1.51
CA PHE A 168 -6.31 11.94 -2.90
C PHE A 168 -7.71 11.81 -3.51
N GLU A 169 -8.35 10.64 -3.45
CA GLU A 169 -9.67 10.42 -4.07
C GLU A 169 -10.75 11.38 -3.54
N VAL A 170 -10.74 11.64 -2.23
CA VAL A 170 -11.70 12.54 -1.59
C VAL A 170 -11.40 13.99 -1.95
N MET A 171 -10.13 14.39 -1.89
CA MET A 171 -9.75 15.79 -1.88
C MET A 171 -9.14 16.33 -3.18
N ASP A 172 -9.03 15.50 -4.23
CA ASP A 172 -8.56 15.94 -5.53
C ASP A 172 -9.47 17.00 -6.16
N PHE A 173 -8.86 18.10 -6.63
CA PHE A 173 -9.59 19.23 -7.22
C PHE A 173 -10.32 18.84 -8.51
N SER A 174 -9.70 18.01 -9.35
CA SER A 174 -10.33 17.57 -10.60
C SER A 174 -11.55 16.70 -10.30
N TYR A 175 -11.44 15.77 -9.34
CA TYR A 175 -12.55 14.90 -8.95
C TYR A 175 -13.67 15.67 -8.27
N HIS A 176 -13.33 16.69 -7.47
CA HIS A 176 -14.31 17.60 -6.91
C HIS A 176 -15.07 18.36 -8.01
N LEU A 177 -14.36 18.91 -9.00
CA LEU A 177 -14.97 19.60 -10.14
C LEU A 177 -15.94 18.67 -10.90
N LEU A 178 -15.53 17.43 -11.18
CA LEU A 178 -16.38 16.41 -11.81
C LEU A 178 -17.65 16.12 -10.99
N ARG A 179 -17.54 16.04 -9.66
CA ARG A 179 -18.70 15.81 -8.77
C ARG A 179 -19.66 16.99 -8.79
N VAL A 180 -19.16 18.22 -8.67
CA VAL A 180 -19.96 19.45 -8.72
C VAL A 180 -20.67 19.59 -10.06
N TYR A 181 -19.93 19.41 -11.16
CA TYR A 181 -20.50 19.49 -12.51
C TYR A 181 -21.62 18.48 -12.74
N ARG A 182 -21.50 17.24 -12.22
CA ARG A 182 -22.58 16.23 -12.32
C ARG A 182 -23.85 16.66 -11.57
N VAL A 183 -23.72 17.27 -10.40
CA VAL A 183 -24.86 17.76 -9.61
C VAL A 183 -25.53 18.92 -10.33
N GLU A 184 -24.74 19.88 -10.80
CA GLU A 184 -25.23 21.06 -11.51
C GLU A 184 -25.91 20.68 -12.83
N MET A 185 -25.26 19.88 -13.69
CA MET A 185 -25.85 19.42 -14.96
C MET A 185 -27.05 18.48 -14.76
N GLY A 186 -27.05 17.67 -13.69
CA GLY A 186 -28.20 16.86 -13.32
C GLY A 186 -29.40 17.71 -12.86
N ALA A 187 -29.17 18.84 -12.20
CA ALA A 187 -30.19 19.80 -11.83
C ALA A 187 -30.70 20.60 -13.05
N LEU A 188 -29.82 20.94 -13.99
CA LEU A 188 -30.14 21.68 -15.22
C LEU A 188 -30.95 20.83 -16.25
N GLN A 189 -30.95 19.50 -16.14
CA GLN A 189 -31.87 18.65 -16.92
C GLN A 189 -33.34 18.73 -16.43
N GLN A 190 -33.59 19.22 -15.21
CA GLN A 190 -34.94 19.39 -14.66
C GLN A 190 -35.52 20.80 -14.83
N GLY A 191 -34.72 21.77 -15.27
CA GLY A 191 -35.15 23.13 -15.54
C GLY A 191 -34.30 23.77 -16.63
N ASN A 192 -34.93 24.07 -17.76
CA ASN A 192 -34.42 24.73 -18.96
C ASN A 192 -33.19 25.63 -18.73
N ALA A 193 -31.99 25.06 -18.85
CA ALA A 193 -30.73 25.76 -18.63
C ALA A 193 -30.16 26.27 -19.93
N LYS A 194 -29.89 27.58 -19.96
CA LYS A 194 -29.15 28.24 -21.02
C LYS A 194 -27.75 27.64 -21.13
N LYS A 195 -27.42 27.11 -22.32
CA LYS A 195 -26.04 26.88 -22.76
C LYS A 195 -25.38 28.23 -23.02
N GLU A 196 -24.81 28.85 -22.00
CA GLU A 196 -23.88 29.97 -22.20
C GLU A 196 -22.45 29.38 -22.20
N ASP A 197 -21.80 29.46 -23.37
CA ASP A 197 -20.39 29.12 -23.69
C ASP A 197 -19.83 27.76 -23.24
N GLY A 198 -20.58 26.69 -23.50
CA GLY A 198 -20.29 25.31 -23.07
C GLY A 198 -19.17 24.55 -23.80
N VAL A 199 -18.10 25.19 -24.29
CA VAL A 199 -16.99 24.47 -24.97
C VAL A 199 -15.74 24.22 -24.10
N THR A 200 -15.49 24.94 -22.99
CA THR A 200 -14.25 24.67 -22.22
C THR A 200 -14.46 23.74 -21.02
N LEU A 201 -15.58 23.84 -20.30
CA LEU A 201 -15.79 23.07 -19.06
C LEU A 201 -16.22 21.61 -19.29
N SER A 202 -17.10 21.34 -20.25
CA SER A 202 -17.51 19.95 -20.57
C SER A 202 -16.31 19.12 -21.05
N ALA A 203 -15.43 19.72 -21.85
CA ALA A 203 -14.19 19.07 -22.31
C ALA A 203 -13.23 18.77 -21.15
N ILE A 204 -13.09 19.71 -20.19
CA ILE A 204 -12.31 19.49 -18.96
C ILE A 204 -12.88 18.30 -18.19
N VAL A 205 -14.20 18.28 -17.97
CA VAL A 205 -14.88 17.23 -17.20
C VAL A 205 -14.76 15.86 -17.86
N ASP A 206 -14.92 15.76 -19.18
CA ASP A 206 -14.77 14.51 -19.92
C ASP A 206 -13.34 13.97 -19.83
N ARG A 207 -12.34 14.86 -19.88
CA ARG A 207 -10.94 14.49 -19.68
C ARG A 207 -10.69 13.99 -18.25
N ILE A 208 -11.17 14.71 -17.25
CA ILE A 208 -11.06 14.31 -15.84
C ILE A 208 -11.67 12.93 -15.63
N ARG A 209 -12.80 12.61 -16.26
CA ARG A 209 -13.44 11.30 -16.16
C ARG A 209 -12.55 10.18 -16.70
N ARG A 210 -11.92 10.37 -17.87
CA ARG A 210 -10.97 9.41 -18.43
C ARG A 210 -9.74 9.23 -17.53
N GLN A 211 -9.20 10.35 -17.04
CA GLN A 211 -8.06 10.33 -16.14
C GLN A 211 -8.38 9.64 -14.81
N GLN A 212 -9.57 9.86 -14.26
CA GLN A 212 -10.03 9.18 -13.07
C GLN A 212 -10.10 7.66 -13.25
N ALA A 213 -10.60 7.19 -14.40
CA ALA A 213 -10.64 5.77 -14.70
C ALA A 213 -9.22 5.17 -14.79
N LEU A 214 -8.28 5.88 -15.44
CA LEU A 214 -6.88 5.46 -15.52
C LEU A 214 -6.21 5.40 -14.14
N ASN A 215 -6.38 6.44 -13.32
CA ASN A 215 -5.83 6.48 -11.97
C ASN A 215 -6.35 5.31 -11.13
N ASN A 216 -7.67 5.04 -11.16
CA ASN A 216 -8.27 3.93 -10.43
C ASN A 216 -7.78 2.56 -10.91
N TYR A 217 -7.59 2.39 -12.22
CA TYR A 217 -7.02 1.19 -12.78
C TYR A 217 -5.59 0.96 -12.28
N ILE A 218 -4.73 1.97 -12.34
CA ILE A 218 -3.35 1.90 -11.86
C ILE A 218 -3.31 1.57 -10.36
N LEU A 219 -4.11 2.27 -9.56
CA LEU A 219 -4.21 2.04 -8.12
C LEU A 219 -4.64 0.61 -7.80
N SER A 220 -5.59 0.03 -8.56
CA SER A 220 -6.02 -1.35 -8.37
C SER A 220 -4.89 -2.37 -8.61
N ILE A 221 -4.02 -2.11 -9.59
CA ILE A 221 -2.84 -2.94 -9.85
C ILE A 221 -1.86 -2.81 -8.69
N LEU A 222 -1.56 -1.59 -8.26
CA LEU A 222 -0.64 -1.34 -7.15
C LEU A 222 -1.14 -1.96 -5.83
N ASP A 223 -2.45 -1.90 -5.57
CA ASP A 223 -3.09 -2.54 -4.41
C ASP A 223 -2.92 -4.06 -4.40
N SER A 224 -3.00 -4.69 -5.58
CA SER A 224 -2.79 -6.13 -5.70
C SER A 224 -1.37 -6.57 -5.30
N HIS A 225 -0.40 -5.67 -5.40
CA HIS A 225 1.00 -5.94 -5.05
C HIS A 225 1.39 -5.44 -3.65
N LEU A 226 0.82 -4.33 -3.16
CA LEU A 226 1.18 -3.74 -1.86
C LEU A 226 0.31 -4.21 -0.70
N GLY A 227 -0.80 -4.91 -0.95
CA GLY A 227 -1.71 -5.36 0.10
C GLY A 227 -1.08 -6.32 1.13
N VAL A 228 -0.02 -7.05 0.76
CA VAL A 228 0.76 -7.89 1.68
C VAL A 228 1.68 -7.03 2.55
N VAL A 229 2.43 -6.14 1.90
CA VAL A 229 3.36 -5.19 2.54
C VAL A 229 2.66 -4.35 3.61
N ASP A 230 1.46 -3.84 3.33
CA ASP A 230 0.71 -3.00 4.29
C ASP A 230 0.37 -3.74 5.60
N ARG A 231 0.31 -5.08 5.61
CA ARG A 231 0.12 -5.87 6.83
C ARG A 231 1.38 -5.93 7.68
N GLU A 232 2.55 -6.03 7.05
CA GLU A 232 3.84 -6.15 7.74
C GLU A 232 4.23 -4.84 8.45
N TYR A 233 3.95 -3.70 7.82
CA TYR A 233 4.26 -2.37 8.39
C TYR A 233 3.26 -1.87 9.43
N GLY A 234 2.28 -2.69 9.84
CA GLY A 234 1.30 -2.28 10.84
C GLY A 234 0.41 -1.10 10.40
N MET A 235 0.35 -0.79 9.11
CA MET A 235 -0.53 0.26 8.56
C MET A 235 -2.03 -0.04 8.78
N ASN A 236 -2.36 -1.27 9.18
CA ASN A 236 -3.70 -1.64 9.62
C ASN A 236 -4.00 -1.30 11.10
N SER A 237 -3.00 -0.85 11.86
CA SER A 237 -3.20 -0.36 13.22
C SER A 237 -4.01 0.94 13.16
N ARG A 238 -5.25 0.89 13.66
CA ARG A 238 -6.16 2.03 13.61
C ARG A 238 -5.91 2.92 14.82
N GLN A 239 -5.59 4.19 14.58
CA GLN A 239 -5.60 5.21 15.61
C GLN A 239 -7.00 5.31 16.21
N GLN A 240 -7.12 5.15 17.52
CA GLN A 240 -8.37 5.30 18.25
C GLN A 240 -8.47 6.72 18.80
N PHE A 241 -9.66 7.31 18.69
CA PHE A 241 -9.97 8.60 19.28
C PHE A 241 -10.86 8.40 20.49
N GLU A 242 -10.57 9.10 21.59
CA GLU A 242 -11.39 9.01 22.78
C GLU A 242 -12.74 9.68 22.55
N ALA A 243 -13.81 9.05 23.03
CA ALA A 243 -15.13 9.67 23.05
C ALA A 243 -15.10 10.92 23.95
N PRO A 244 -15.96 11.93 23.69
CA PRO A 244 -16.04 13.13 24.53
C PRO A 244 -16.21 12.76 26.00
N GLN A 245 -15.21 13.08 26.83
CA GLN A 245 -15.25 12.79 28.25
C GLN A 245 -16.10 13.85 28.96
N HIS A 246 -17.07 13.41 29.76
CA HIS A 246 -17.81 14.32 30.61
C HIS A 246 -16.91 14.76 31.78
N ARG A 247 -16.84 16.07 32.06
CA ARG A 247 -15.93 16.67 33.07
C ARG A 247 -15.91 15.94 34.42
N LYS A 248 -17.09 15.53 34.92
CA LYS A 248 -17.22 14.77 36.18
C LYS A 248 -16.58 13.36 36.14
N ALA A 249 -16.60 12.70 34.98
CA ALA A 249 -15.97 11.40 34.81
C ALA A 249 -14.44 11.52 34.76
N GLU A 250 -13.95 12.63 34.21
CA GLU A 250 -12.51 12.95 34.21
C GLU A 250 -12.01 13.26 35.62
N GLU A 251 -12.76 14.02 36.41
CA GLU A 251 -12.46 14.28 37.82
C GLU A 251 -12.46 12.98 38.66
N MET A 252 -13.42 12.06 38.42
CA MET A 252 -13.47 10.76 39.10
C MET A 252 -12.29 9.84 38.75
N ARG A 253 -11.76 9.88 37.50
CA ARG A 253 -10.56 9.12 37.11
C ARG A 253 -9.27 9.69 37.69
N ARG A 254 -9.22 10.98 37.98
CA ARG A 254 -8.04 11.65 38.58
C ARG A 254 -7.96 11.49 40.10
N LEU A 255 -9.00 10.96 40.75
CA LEU A 255 -8.97 10.65 42.17
C LEU A 255 -8.09 9.41 42.42
N PRO A 256 -7.14 9.45 43.37
CA PRO A 256 -6.40 8.27 43.77
C PRO A 256 -7.37 7.21 44.30
N PRO A 257 -7.07 5.90 44.13
CA PRO A 257 -7.96 4.85 44.59
C PRO A 257 -8.21 5.01 46.09
N LEU A 258 -9.49 5.11 46.48
CA LEU A 258 -9.89 5.19 47.88
C LEU A 258 -9.31 3.98 48.62
N ALA A 259 -8.42 4.25 49.58
CA ALA A 259 -7.92 3.25 50.50
C ALA A 259 -9.12 2.57 51.17
N ALA A 260 -9.19 1.24 51.04
CA ALA A 260 -10.25 0.43 51.64
C ALA A 260 -10.34 0.71 53.15
N PRO A 261 -11.52 1.01 53.71
CA PRO A 261 -11.65 1.30 55.12
C PRO A 261 -11.60 0.01 55.94
N GLY A 262 -10.54 -0.14 56.73
CA GLY A 262 -10.59 -0.88 57.99
C GLY A 262 -9.97 -2.28 57.98
N THR A 263 -8.69 -2.37 58.31
CA THR A 263 -8.22 -3.38 59.27
C THR A 263 -7.22 -2.70 60.21
N ASN A 264 -7.74 -2.28 61.36
CA ASN A 264 -6.98 -1.59 62.39
C ASN A 264 -6.22 -2.62 63.23
N LYS A 265 -4.89 -2.55 63.15
CA LYS A 265 -3.88 -2.61 64.22
C LYS A 265 -3.95 -3.72 65.30
N ASN A 266 -2.77 -4.33 65.41
CA ASN A 266 -2.05 -4.81 66.60
C ASN A 266 -2.19 -6.30 66.95
N LEU A 267 -1.09 -7.04 66.77
CA LEU A 267 -0.45 -7.84 67.82
C LEU A 267 0.96 -8.30 67.37
N SER A 268 1.91 -8.20 68.31
CA SER A 268 3.25 -8.83 68.38
C SER A 268 4.28 -8.49 67.28
N SER A 269 5.28 -7.64 67.51
CA SER A 269 6.46 -7.78 68.40
C SER A 269 7.55 -8.74 67.88
N LEU A 270 8.79 -8.24 67.93
CA LEU A 270 10.10 -8.90 67.89
C LEU A 270 10.81 -9.14 66.53
N SER A 271 11.97 -8.46 66.43
CA SER A 271 13.24 -8.84 65.77
C SER A 271 13.25 -9.09 64.25
N ALA A 272 14.29 -8.78 63.49
CA ALA A 272 15.70 -8.61 63.78
C ALA A 272 16.35 -7.70 62.74
N ASN A 273 17.44 -7.05 63.17
CA ASN A 273 18.45 -6.44 62.32
C ASN A 273 19.10 -7.48 61.39
N THR A 274 19.43 -7.05 60.17
CA THR A 274 20.66 -7.33 59.37
C THR A 274 20.47 -6.60 58.03
N SER A 275 21.06 -5.42 57.79
CA SER A 275 22.42 -5.22 57.28
C SER A 275 22.81 -6.17 56.14
N SER A 276 22.78 -5.68 54.89
CA SER A 276 23.89 -5.79 53.92
C SER A 276 23.58 -4.93 52.68
N THR A 277 24.21 -3.76 52.56
CA THR A 277 25.32 -3.45 51.62
C THR A 277 24.90 -3.50 50.14
N ASN A 278 24.83 -2.33 49.47
CA ASN A 278 25.87 -1.78 48.57
C ASN A 278 25.33 -1.86 47.11
N ILE A 279 25.39 -0.89 46.18
CA ILE A 279 26.35 0.18 45.84
C ILE A 279 25.62 1.20 44.94
N TYR A 280 25.82 2.50 45.22
CA TYR A 280 25.91 3.71 44.35
C TYR A 280 25.01 3.84 43.10
N GLY A 281 24.41 4.99 42.78
CA GLY A 281 24.54 6.34 43.31
C GLY A 281 24.43 7.39 42.20
N HIS A 282 23.69 8.47 42.50
CA HIS A 282 23.80 9.85 41.96
C HIS A 282 23.30 10.15 40.53
N GLN A 283 22.21 10.92 40.40
CA GLN A 283 22.12 12.41 40.29
C GLN A 283 22.45 12.89 38.85
N ASN A 284 21.79 13.83 38.18
CA ASN A 284 20.97 15.01 38.49
C ASN A 284 20.24 15.41 37.18
N ASN A 285 18.97 15.82 37.23
CA ASN A 285 18.52 17.23 37.17
C ASN A 285 18.62 17.91 35.79
N LEU A 286 17.47 18.17 35.16
CA LEU A 286 17.31 19.20 34.12
C LEU A 286 15.99 19.92 34.38
N ASP A 287 16.09 21.02 35.14
CA ASP A 287 15.04 22.00 35.33
C ASP A 287 15.41 23.28 34.56
N GLY A 288 14.47 23.74 33.74
CA GLY A 288 14.18 25.14 33.46
C GLY A 288 15.08 25.91 32.50
N THR A 289 14.54 26.36 31.37
CA THR A 289 14.09 27.76 31.23
C THR A 289 13.36 28.00 29.90
N TRP A 290 12.22 28.69 30.00
CA TRP A 290 11.39 29.21 28.92
C TRP A 290 11.63 30.72 28.81
N GLU A 291 12.03 31.24 27.63
CA GLU A 291 11.86 32.64 27.23
C GLU A 291 11.61 32.66 25.70
N GLN A 292 10.37 32.88 25.26
CA GLN A 292 9.84 34.16 24.76
C GLN A 292 10.65 34.79 23.63
N LEU A 293 10.21 34.63 22.38
CA LEU A 293 10.44 35.60 21.31
C LEU A 293 9.20 35.69 20.39
N THR A 294 8.59 36.87 20.37
CA THR A 294 7.67 37.39 19.34
C THR A 294 8.40 38.44 18.48
N PRO A 295 7.85 38.82 17.30
CA PRO A 295 8.64 39.10 16.10
C PRO A 295 8.93 40.59 15.84
N ARG A 296 9.80 40.83 14.85
CA ARG A 296 9.83 42.02 14.01
C ARG A 296 9.88 41.60 12.54
#